data_AF-A0A8S3U8V9-F1
#
_entry.id   AF-A0A8S3U8V9-F1
#
_cell.length_a   1.000
_cell.length_b   1.000
_cell.length_c   1.000
_cell.angle_alpha   90.00
_cell.angle_beta   90.00
_cell.angle_gamma   90.00
#
_symmetry.space_group_name_H-M   'P 1'
#
loop_
_entity.id
_entity.type
_entity.pdbx_description
1 polymer ?
#
loop_
_entity_poly.entity_id
_entity_poly.type
_entity_poly.pdbx_seq_one_letter_code
_entity_poly.pdbx_strand_id
1 'polypeptide(L)'
;MFDLDCDADILEYLYDYENLTRNKITLQRVSQCTCRPNKLQATFSKSDSIVINNRNDKTFVRWKSEQKSEYVDRIHNDPEGILTTVMNKLDELSVNNDATQNDINNIVLDISKNFKDAAAETFGKVNKHKHFYKHENSKPWFNRKCSMSRKKFHKARKRYSFLKNAENRSKMRQASKEHKITLNKSLANYQQRAADELRNISKKDTKALWKILNNLNDSKKDNNDDISLKALYDHFKILNETVETENDFEQDLEFDTLSDDVELFLNSPCECIEYKHVYTCIYDVLLYTYVSEVY
;
A
#
# COMPACT_ATOMS: atom_id res chain seq x y z
N MET A 1 26.22 -10.73 -31.16
CA MET A 1 25.01 -11.55 -31.29
C MET A 1 24.71 -12.04 -29.88
N PHE A 2 23.83 -11.32 -29.18
CA PHE A 2 23.43 -11.65 -27.81
C PHE A 2 21.96 -12.03 -27.90
N ASP A 3 21.68 -13.32 -27.82
CA ASP A 3 20.32 -13.83 -27.70
C ASP A 3 19.76 -13.39 -26.35
N LEU A 4 18.69 -12.60 -26.42
CA LEU A 4 17.90 -12.17 -25.28
C LEU A 4 16.71 -13.11 -25.20
N ASP A 5 16.81 -14.14 -24.36
CA ASP A 5 15.65 -14.88 -23.86
C ASP A 5 14.82 -13.92 -22.99
N CYS A 6 13.87 -13.23 -23.62
CA CYS A 6 12.99 -12.25 -23.00
C CYS A 6 11.61 -12.80 -22.59
N ASP A 7 11.27 -14.05 -22.94
CA ASP A 7 9.86 -14.49 -22.91
C ASP A 7 9.49 -15.38 -21.71
N ALA A 8 10.43 -16.07 -21.07
CA ALA A 8 10.13 -16.96 -19.93
C ALA A 8 9.66 -16.21 -18.66
N ASP A 9 10.20 -15.02 -18.39
CA ASP A 9 9.90 -14.26 -17.16
C ASP A 9 8.56 -13.49 -17.25
N ILE A 10 8.02 -13.27 -18.46
CA ILE A 10 6.65 -12.74 -18.65
C ILE A 10 5.62 -13.84 -18.36
N LEU A 11 5.95 -15.10 -18.68
CA LEU A 11 5.08 -16.24 -18.47
C LEU A 11 4.85 -16.54 -16.98
N GLU A 12 5.83 -16.36 -16.09
CA GLU A 12 5.60 -16.53 -14.63
C GLU A 12 4.57 -15.51 -14.08
N TYR A 13 4.53 -14.29 -14.64
CA TYR A 13 3.54 -13.28 -14.29
C TYR A 13 2.16 -13.54 -14.94
N LEU A 14 2.13 -14.21 -16.10
CA LEU A 14 0.90 -14.66 -16.76
C LEU A 14 0.32 -15.93 -16.10
N TYR A 15 1.15 -16.78 -15.53
CA TYR A 15 0.74 -18.00 -14.81
C TYR A 15 -0.12 -17.68 -13.58
N ASP A 16 0.20 -16.59 -12.87
CA ASP A 16 -0.64 -16.06 -11.79
C ASP A 16 -1.99 -15.52 -12.32
N TYR A 17 -2.04 -14.98 -13.55
CA TYR A 17 -3.29 -14.53 -14.17
C TYR A 17 -4.17 -15.72 -14.58
N GLU A 18 -3.61 -16.75 -15.20
CA GLU A 18 -4.34 -17.97 -15.59
C GLU A 18 -4.88 -18.74 -14.37
N ASN A 19 -4.11 -18.84 -13.29
CA ASN A 19 -4.58 -19.41 -12.02
C ASN A 19 -5.69 -18.59 -11.35
N LEU A 20 -5.70 -17.25 -11.49
CA LEU A 20 -6.80 -16.42 -11.02
C LEU A 20 -8.07 -16.63 -11.87
N THR A 21 -7.91 -16.89 -13.17
CA THR A 21 -9.01 -17.18 -14.10
C THR A 21 -9.59 -18.58 -13.89
N ARG A 22 -8.75 -19.62 -13.68
CA ARG A 22 -9.18 -21.00 -13.37
C ARG A 22 -10.01 -21.08 -12.09
N ASN A 23 -9.68 -20.29 -11.08
CA ASN A 23 -10.38 -20.28 -9.80
C ASN A 23 -11.66 -19.41 -9.79
N LYS A 24 -12.13 -18.92 -10.94
CA LYS A 24 -13.31 -18.04 -11.08
C LYS A 24 -13.33 -16.86 -10.09
N ILE A 25 -12.15 -16.35 -9.70
CA ILE A 25 -12.07 -15.17 -8.85
C ILE A 25 -12.33 -13.97 -9.75
N THR A 26 -13.58 -13.51 -9.79
CA THR A 26 -13.94 -12.26 -10.48
C THR A 26 -13.24 -11.08 -9.79
N LEU A 27 -12.10 -10.70 -10.34
CA LEU A 27 -11.53 -9.38 -10.09
C LEU A 27 -12.48 -8.37 -10.73
N GLN A 28 -13.34 -7.74 -9.92
CA GLN A 28 -14.03 -6.52 -10.35
C GLN A 28 -12.95 -5.56 -10.87
N ARG A 29 -13.01 -5.26 -12.16
CA ARG A 29 -12.17 -4.25 -12.79
C ARG A 29 -12.33 -2.96 -11.99
N VAL A 30 -11.29 -2.58 -11.25
CA VAL A 30 -11.11 -1.18 -10.88
C VAL A 30 -11.04 -0.43 -12.20
N SER A 31 -12.06 0.39 -12.46
CA SER A 31 -12.24 1.19 -13.66
C SER A 31 -10.90 1.75 -14.15
N GLN A 32 -10.50 1.33 -15.34
CA GLN A 32 -9.30 1.82 -16.01
C GLN A 32 -9.42 3.34 -16.16
N CYS A 33 -8.55 4.09 -15.49
CA CYS A 33 -8.32 5.49 -15.85
C CYS A 33 -7.84 5.53 -17.31
N THR A 34 -8.69 6.03 -18.20
CA THR A 34 -8.36 6.26 -19.60
C THR A 34 -7.44 7.49 -19.72
N CYS A 35 -6.16 7.33 -19.40
CA CYS A 35 -5.15 8.27 -19.85
C CYS A 35 -4.72 7.85 -21.26
N ARG A 36 -5.32 8.47 -22.29
CA ARG A 36 -4.85 8.39 -23.68
C ARG A 36 -3.37 8.80 -23.76
N PRO A 37 -2.49 8.02 -24.40
CA PRO A 37 -1.17 8.52 -24.77
C PRO A 37 -1.32 9.36 -26.04
N ASN A 38 -1.25 10.68 -25.92
CA ASN A 38 -1.01 11.53 -27.09
C ASN A 38 0.42 11.28 -27.56
N LYS A 39 0.56 10.55 -28.68
CA LYS A 39 1.76 10.60 -29.51
C LYS A 39 1.85 12.01 -30.10
N LEU A 40 2.80 12.80 -29.61
CA LEU A 40 3.34 13.92 -30.37
C LEU A 40 4.81 13.61 -30.63
N GLN A 41 5.13 13.45 -31.91
CA GLN A 41 6.50 13.47 -32.41
C GLN A 41 7.05 14.88 -32.17
N ALA A 42 8.06 14.99 -31.31
CA ALA A 42 8.80 16.23 -31.13
C ALA A 42 9.87 16.31 -32.23
N THR A 43 9.61 17.06 -33.30
CA THR A 43 10.65 17.57 -34.18
C THR A 43 11.40 18.67 -33.44
N PHE A 44 12.71 18.49 -33.32
CA PHE A 44 13.63 19.43 -32.70
C PHE A 44 13.76 20.66 -33.61
N SER A 45 13.31 21.83 -33.13
CA SER A 45 13.66 23.13 -33.70
C SER A 45 13.75 24.14 -32.57
N LYS A 46 14.81 24.94 -32.66
CA LYS A 46 15.39 25.79 -31.62
C LYS A 46 14.55 27.07 -31.48
N SER A 47 14.60 27.64 -30.28
CA SER A 47 13.99 28.91 -29.81
C SER A 47 12.47 28.99 -29.90
N ASP A 48 11.80 28.63 -28.79
CA ASP A 48 10.91 29.55 -28.08
C ASP A 48 10.59 28.98 -26.69
N SER A 49 10.48 29.88 -25.70
CA SER A 49 10.29 29.58 -24.29
C SER A 49 9.02 28.76 -24.04
N ILE A 50 9.19 27.46 -23.78
CA ILE A 50 8.12 26.56 -23.37
C ILE A 50 7.66 26.96 -21.96
N VAL A 51 6.48 27.58 -21.88
CA VAL A 51 5.72 27.70 -20.63
C VAL A 51 5.23 26.31 -20.25
N ILE A 52 5.99 25.63 -19.39
CA ILE A 52 5.59 24.35 -18.80
C ILE A 52 4.49 24.65 -17.77
N ASN A 53 3.23 24.47 -18.18
CA ASN A 53 2.10 24.42 -17.25
C ASN A 53 2.16 23.12 -16.43
N ASN A 54 2.85 23.19 -15.28
CA ASN A 54 2.86 22.12 -14.29
C ASN A 54 1.49 22.03 -13.60
N ARG A 55 0.78 20.93 -13.87
CA ARG A 55 -0.40 20.51 -13.12
C ARG A 55 0.02 19.91 -11.77
N ASN A 56 -0.65 20.35 -10.71
CA ASN A 56 -0.66 19.82 -9.33
C ASN A 56 0.50 20.20 -8.39
N ASP A 57 1.03 21.41 -8.50
CA ASP A 57 1.79 21.97 -7.38
C ASP A 57 0.83 22.40 -6.28
N LYS A 58 0.79 21.61 -5.20
CA LYS A 58 0.48 22.15 -3.87
C LYS A 58 1.51 23.26 -3.65
N THR A 59 1.09 24.51 -3.85
CA THR A 59 1.96 25.68 -3.91
C THR A 59 2.63 25.88 -2.57
N PHE A 60 3.78 25.23 -2.37
CA PHE A 60 4.73 25.68 -1.39
C PHE A 60 5.12 27.08 -1.82
N VAL A 61 4.74 28.06 -0.99
CA VAL A 61 5.15 29.43 -1.15
C VAL A 61 6.66 29.45 -0.97
N ARG A 62 7.39 29.53 -2.09
CA ARG A 62 8.85 29.56 -2.11
C ARG A 62 9.28 30.99 -2.40
N TRP A 63 10.27 31.47 -1.65
CA TRP A 63 10.90 32.77 -1.90
C TRP A 63 11.39 32.85 -3.35
N LYS A 64 11.00 33.90 -4.06
CA LYS A 64 11.43 34.24 -5.41
C LYS A 64 12.24 35.52 -5.36
N SER A 65 13.46 35.50 -5.87
CA SER A 65 14.37 36.64 -5.90
C SER A 65 13.75 37.86 -6.59
N GLU A 66 12.93 37.61 -7.59
CA GLU A 66 12.29 38.62 -8.44
C GLU A 66 11.24 39.44 -7.68
N GLN A 67 10.67 38.88 -6.61
CA GLN A 67 9.63 39.52 -5.78
C GLN A 67 10.21 40.24 -4.55
N LYS A 68 11.54 40.30 -4.42
CA LYS A 68 12.20 40.93 -3.27
C LYS A 68 11.85 42.41 -3.15
N SER A 69 11.92 43.16 -4.25
CA SER A 69 11.61 44.60 -4.24
C SER A 69 10.16 44.83 -3.84
N GLU A 70 9.23 44.08 -4.43
CA GLU A 70 7.81 44.15 -4.11
C GLU A 70 7.52 43.88 -2.62
N TYR A 71 8.15 42.87 -2.02
CA TYR A 71 8.01 42.60 -0.59
C TYR A 71 8.53 43.76 0.27
N VAL A 72 9.70 44.31 -0.07
CA VAL A 72 10.28 45.45 0.64
C VAL A 72 9.39 46.69 0.48
N ASP A 73 8.91 46.95 -0.72
CA ASP A 73 8.02 48.08 -1.02
C ASP A 73 6.72 47.99 -0.24
N ARG A 74 6.17 46.79 -0.03
CA ARG A 74 4.96 46.60 0.82
C ARG A 74 5.22 46.79 2.30
N ILE A 75 6.41 46.47 2.78
CA ILE A 75 6.79 46.80 4.16
C ILE A 75 6.86 48.31 4.34
N HIS A 76 7.43 49.04 3.37
CA HIS A 76 7.64 50.49 3.48
C HIS A 76 6.37 51.30 3.19
N ASN A 77 5.61 50.90 2.16
CA ASN A 77 4.36 51.52 1.75
C ASN A 77 3.18 50.90 2.48
N ASP A 78 3.30 50.80 3.81
CA ASP A 78 2.32 50.20 4.71
C ASP A 78 0.95 50.88 4.58
N PRO A 79 -0.02 50.26 3.89
CA PRO A 79 -1.31 50.89 3.63
C PRO A 79 -2.17 50.99 4.89
N GLU A 80 -1.87 50.20 5.93
CA GLU A 80 -2.60 50.18 7.20
C GLU A 80 -1.94 51.07 8.27
N GLY A 81 -0.74 51.61 8.01
CA GLY A 81 -0.04 52.49 8.95
C GLY A 81 0.39 51.79 10.25
N ILE A 82 0.64 50.48 10.20
CA ILE A 82 1.13 49.67 11.32
C ILE A 82 2.51 50.16 11.76
N LEU A 83 3.44 50.43 10.84
CA LEU A 83 4.77 50.95 11.16
C LEU A 83 4.72 52.32 11.81
N THR A 84 3.86 53.22 11.32
CA THR A 84 3.64 54.52 11.95
C THR A 84 3.03 54.38 13.34
N THR A 85 2.12 53.43 13.53
CA THR A 85 1.52 53.12 14.84
C THR A 85 2.57 52.55 15.80
N VAL A 86 3.45 51.67 15.32
CA VAL A 86 4.55 51.12 16.11
C VAL A 86 5.55 52.21 16.49
N MET A 87 5.91 53.10 15.56
CA MET A 87 6.80 54.24 15.84
C MET A 87 6.21 55.17 16.91
N ASN A 88 4.93 55.54 16.78
CA ASN A 88 4.26 56.39 17.77
C ASN A 88 4.20 55.73 19.16
N LYS A 89 3.87 54.43 19.23
CA LYS A 89 3.91 53.68 20.50
C LYS A 89 5.31 53.65 21.10
N LEU A 90 6.35 53.55 20.26
CA LEU A 90 7.74 53.55 20.72
C LEU A 90 8.13 54.92 21.29
N ASP A 91 7.72 56.00 20.64
CA ASP A 91 7.97 57.37 21.09
C ASP A 91 7.24 57.66 22.41
N GLU A 92 5.98 57.24 22.56
CA GLU A 92 5.21 57.37 23.81
C GLU A 92 5.87 56.63 24.98
N LEU A 93 6.36 55.40 24.74
CA LEU A 93 7.07 54.62 25.75
C LEU A 93 8.44 55.23 26.10
N SER A 94 9.11 55.84 25.12
CA SER A 94 10.37 56.55 25.33
C SER A 94 10.21 57.80 26.19
N VAL A 95 9.05 58.46 26.14
CA VAL A 95 8.75 59.65 26.96
C VAL A 95 8.38 59.25 28.39
N ASN A 96 7.64 58.16 28.57
CA ASN A 96 7.12 57.76 29.87
C ASN A 96 8.11 56.95 30.73
N ASN A 97 9.20 56.43 30.14
CA ASN A 97 10.29 55.69 30.82
C ASN A 97 9.84 54.48 31.68
N ASP A 98 8.60 54.00 31.50
CA ASP A 98 8.02 52.86 32.23
C ASP A 98 7.48 51.82 31.25
N ALA A 99 8.35 51.33 30.38
CA ALA A 99 8.00 50.31 29.41
C ALA A 99 7.89 48.93 30.09
N THR A 100 6.71 48.33 30.03
CA THR A 100 6.52 46.98 30.57
C THR A 100 6.91 45.92 29.54
N GLN A 101 7.19 44.71 30.01
CA GLN A 101 7.44 43.56 29.12
C GLN A 101 6.27 43.30 28.14
N ASN A 102 5.04 43.63 28.55
CA ASN A 102 3.87 43.47 27.70
C ASN A 102 3.88 44.46 26.53
N ASP A 103 4.33 45.69 26.75
CA ASP A 103 4.40 46.70 25.69
C ASP A 103 5.40 46.29 24.62
N ILE A 104 6.56 45.77 25.04
CA ILE A 104 7.57 45.21 24.13
C ILE A 104 7.00 44.02 23.35
N ASN A 105 6.32 43.10 24.03
CA ASN A 105 5.72 41.94 23.37
C ASN A 105 4.67 42.37 22.33
N ASN A 106 3.84 43.36 22.63
CA ASN A 106 2.83 43.87 21.72
C ASN A 106 3.46 44.52 20.49
N ILE A 107 4.52 45.33 20.66
CA ILE A 107 5.27 45.92 19.54
C ILE A 107 5.87 44.83 18.65
N VAL A 108 6.50 43.80 19.25
CA VAL A 108 7.08 42.70 18.48
C VAL A 108 6.00 41.92 17.72
N LEU A 109 4.82 41.73 18.31
CA LEU A 109 3.69 41.10 17.64
C LEU A 109 3.16 41.93 16.47
N ASP A 110 3.06 43.26 16.64
CA ASP A 110 2.62 44.19 15.59
C ASP A 110 3.60 44.18 14.40
N ILE A 111 4.91 44.26 14.66
CA ILE A 111 5.96 44.14 13.62
C ILE A 111 5.90 42.76 12.93
N SER A 112 5.77 41.70 13.72
CA SER A 112 5.70 40.34 13.19
C SER A 112 4.47 40.12 12.32
N LYS A 113 3.35 40.76 12.68
CA LYS A 113 2.11 40.71 11.90
C LYS A 113 2.31 41.45 10.57
N ASN A 114 2.87 42.65 10.58
CA ASN A 114 3.15 43.40 9.36
C ASN A 114 4.00 42.58 8.36
N PHE A 115 5.09 41.97 8.83
CA PHE A 115 5.92 41.11 7.96
C PHE A 115 5.17 39.89 7.42
N LYS A 116 4.29 39.28 8.22
CA LYS A 116 3.47 38.15 7.75
C LYS A 116 2.47 38.58 6.69
N ASP A 117 1.85 39.74 6.86
CA ASP A 117 0.84 40.24 5.93
C ASP A 117 1.50 40.67 4.61
N ALA A 118 2.58 41.46 4.67
CA ALA A 118 3.39 41.79 3.49
C ALA A 118 3.87 40.54 2.73
N ALA A 119 4.29 39.50 3.46
CA ALA A 119 4.71 38.23 2.86
C ALA A 119 3.53 37.46 2.24
N ALA A 120 2.37 37.44 2.92
CA ALA A 120 1.18 36.75 2.45
C ALA A 120 0.62 37.37 1.17
N GLU A 121 0.75 38.69 1.01
CA GLU A 121 0.31 39.35 -0.21
C GLU A 121 1.33 39.20 -1.35
N THR A 122 2.63 39.27 -1.06
CA THR A 122 3.68 39.15 -2.10
C THR A 122 3.82 37.71 -2.61
N PHE A 123 3.81 36.75 -1.69
CA PHE A 123 4.10 35.35 -2.02
C PHE A 123 2.85 34.45 -2.00
N GLY A 124 1.71 34.98 -1.55
CA GLY A 124 0.46 34.24 -1.38
C GLY A 124 0.33 33.56 0.00
N LYS A 125 -0.91 33.20 0.35
CA LYS A 125 -1.21 32.52 1.62
C LYS A 125 -0.86 31.03 1.54
N VAL A 126 -0.07 30.55 2.50
CA VAL A 126 0.15 29.10 2.68
C VAL A 126 -1.16 28.48 3.16
N ASN A 127 -1.80 27.70 2.28
CA ASN A 127 -2.92 26.87 2.69
C ASN A 127 -2.42 25.87 3.73
N LYS A 128 -2.91 25.98 4.98
CA LYS A 128 -2.68 24.97 6.02
C LYS A 128 -3.04 23.63 5.41
N HIS A 129 -2.08 22.71 5.32
CA HIS A 129 -2.33 21.39 4.77
C HIS A 129 -3.51 20.81 5.54
N LYS A 130 -4.62 20.52 4.85
CA LYS A 130 -5.67 19.70 5.44
C LYS A 130 -4.97 18.45 5.92
N HIS A 131 -5.08 18.16 7.22
CA HIS A 131 -4.64 16.89 7.75
C HIS A 131 -5.41 15.83 6.96
N PHE A 132 -4.75 15.23 5.97
CA PHE A 132 -5.29 14.05 5.33
C PHE A 132 -5.35 13.04 6.46
N TYR A 133 -6.57 12.79 6.97
CA TYR A 133 -6.81 11.67 7.86
C TYR A 133 -6.12 10.49 7.21
N LYS A 134 -5.15 9.91 7.91
CA LYS A 134 -4.52 8.68 7.44
C LYS A 134 -5.68 7.73 7.26
N HIS A 135 -5.97 7.35 6.01
CA HIS A 135 -6.86 6.23 5.77
C HIS A 135 -6.31 5.10 6.64
N GLU A 136 -7.09 4.68 7.63
CA GLU A 136 -6.79 3.46 8.36
C GLU A 136 -6.52 2.41 7.29
N ASN A 137 -5.35 1.77 7.36
CA ASN A 137 -4.91 0.87 6.31
C ASN A 137 -6.06 -0.09 6.04
N SER A 138 -6.59 -0.10 4.82
CA SER A 138 -7.80 -0.86 4.47
C SER A 138 -7.68 -2.37 4.67
N LYS A 139 -6.50 -2.83 5.10
CA LYS A 139 -6.21 -4.21 5.44
C LYS A 139 -5.56 -4.26 6.83
N PRO A 140 -6.18 -4.90 7.83
CA PRO A 140 -5.67 -4.95 9.21
C PRO A 140 -4.33 -5.70 9.33
N TRP A 141 -4.03 -6.58 8.38
CA TRP A 141 -2.75 -7.29 8.32
C TRP A 141 -1.60 -6.46 7.71
N PHE A 142 -1.89 -5.36 7.01
CA PHE A 142 -0.86 -4.54 6.34
C PHE A 142 -0.19 -3.57 7.32
N ASN A 143 0.85 -4.06 7.99
CA ASN A 143 1.57 -3.32 9.02
C ASN A 143 2.71 -2.40 8.48
N ARG A 144 3.38 -1.68 9.38
CA ARG A 144 4.54 -0.82 9.05
C ARG A 144 5.64 -1.58 8.31
N LYS A 145 5.91 -2.84 8.64
CA LYS A 145 6.94 -3.67 7.95
C LYS A 145 6.57 -3.89 6.49
N CYS A 146 5.30 -4.20 6.19
CA CYS A 146 4.80 -4.32 4.81
C CYS A 146 4.93 -3.01 4.03
N SER A 147 4.61 -1.88 4.67
CA SER A 147 4.77 -0.55 4.07
C SER A 147 6.24 -0.25 3.73
N MET A 148 7.16 -0.58 4.64
CA MET A 148 8.60 -0.36 4.45
C MET A 148 9.17 -1.26 3.35
N SER A 149 8.85 -2.56 3.34
CA SER A 149 9.32 -3.47 2.29
C SER A 149 8.75 -3.08 0.91
N ARG A 150 7.48 -2.66 0.85
CA ARG A 150 6.88 -2.09 -0.37
C ARG A 150 7.65 -0.87 -0.86
N LYS A 151 7.97 0.09 0.02
CA LYS A 151 8.78 1.28 -0.33
C LYS A 151 10.16 0.89 -0.84
N LYS A 152 10.82 -0.10 -0.22
CA LYS A 152 12.14 -0.61 -0.64
C LYS A 152 12.07 -1.21 -2.05
N PHE A 153 11.09 -2.06 -2.31
CA PHE A 153 10.83 -2.63 -3.64
C PHE A 153 10.60 -1.54 -4.69
N HIS A 154 9.72 -0.57 -4.45
CA HIS A 154 9.47 0.51 -5.41
C HIS A 154 10.70 1.37 -5.67
N LYS A 155 11.54 1.64 -4.65
CA LYS A 155 12.82 2.32 -4.84
C LYS A 155 13.76 1.51 -5.73
N ALA A 156 13.89 0.19 -5.50
CA ALA A 156 14.73 -0.68 -6.32
C ALA A 156 14.22 -0.77 -7.76
N ARG A 157 12.89 -0.90 -7.96
CA ARG A 157 12.24 -0.90 -9.28
C ARG A 157 12.50 0.40 -10.04
N LYS A 158 12.39 1.56 -9.38
CA LYS A 158 12.72 2.86 -9.99
C LYS A 158 14.19 2.94 -10.42
N ARG A 159 15.11 2.46 -9.58
CA ARG A 159 16.55 2.43 -9.91
C ARG A 159 16.83 1.55 -11.13
N TYR A 160 16.27 0.35 -11.17
CA TYR A 160 16.41 -0.55 -12.33
C TYR A 160 15.80 0.05 -13.60
N SER A 161 14.65 0.71 -13.49
CA SER A 161 14.03 1.40 -14.63
C SER A 161 14.89 2.54 -15.18
N PHE A 162 15.68 3.21 -14.33
CA PHE A 162 16.60 4.28 -14.73
C PHE A 162 17.91 3.73 -15.30
N LEU A 163 18.47 2.68 -14.68
CA LEU A 163 19.72 2.04 -15.08
C LEU A 163 19.56 0.52 -15.13
N LYS A 164 19.36 -0.01 -16.34
CA LYS A 164 19.15 -1.44 -16.62
C LYS A 164 20.48 -2.20 -16.60
N ASN A 165 21.02 -2.47 -15.41
CA ASN A 165 22.22 -3.30 -15.23
C ASN A 165 21.91 -4.55 -14.39
N ALA A 166 22.82 -5.53 -14.42
CA ALA A 166 22.66 -6.80 -13.72
C ALA A 166 22.54 -6.62 -12.19
N GLU A 167 23.32 -5.70 -11.62
CA GLU A 167 23.30 -5.40 -10.19
C GLU A 167 21.95 -4.83 -9.72
N ASN A 168 21.39 -3.86 -10.44
CA ASN A 168 20.07 -3.27 -10.14
C ASN A 168 18.96 -4.29 -10.36
N ARG A 169 19.08 -5.17 -11.37
CA ARG A 169 18.15 -6.29 -11.59
C ARG A 169 18.14 -7.22 -10.36
N SER A 170 19.33 -7.61 -9.88
CA SER A 170 19.48 -8.45 -8.69
C SER A 170 18.89 -7.80 -7.44
N LYS A 171 19.23 -6.52 -7.16
CA LYS A 171 18.67 -5.75 -6.03
C LYS A 171 17.15 -5.63 -6.10
N MET A 172 16.59 -5.41 -7.28
CA MET A 172 15.14 -5.35 -7.49
C MET A 172 14.50 -6.71 -7.21
N ARG A 173 15.06 -7.81 -7.72
CA ARG A 173 14.60 -9.19 -7.48
C ARG A 173 14.62 -9.52 -5.99
N GLN A 174 15.72 -9.23 -5.29
CA GLN A 174 15.84 -9.44 -3.84
C GLN A 174 14.78 -8.65 -3.06
N ALA A 175 14.60 -7.37 -3.36
CA ALA A 175 13.60 -6.54 -2.71
C ALA A 175 12.15 -7.00 -2.99
N SER A 176 11.91 -7.59 -4.17
CA SER A 176 10.62 -8.19 -4.53
C SER A 176 10.34 -9.43 -3.66
N LYS A 177 11.31 -10.37 -3.58
CA LYS A 177 11.21 -11.57 -2.74
C LYS A 177 10.98 -11.20 -1.27
N GLU A 178 11.77 -10.26 -0.74
CA GLU A 178 11.62 -9.77 0.64
C GLU A 178 10.23 -9.16 0.90
N HIS A 179 9.69 -8.40 -0.06
CA HIS A 179 8.35 -7.85 0.05
C HIS A 179 7.28 -8.95 0.09
N LYS A 180 7.35 -9.95 -0.79
CA LYS A 180 6.43 -11.10 -0.83
C LYS A 180 6.47 -11.89 0.48
N ILE A 181 7.66 -12.23 0.98
CA ILE A 181 7.84 -12.92 2.26
C ILE A 181 7.24 -12.12 3.41
N THR A 182 7.52 -10.81 3.46
CA THR A 182 6.98 -9.94 4.51
C THR A 182 5.45 -9.90 4.49
N LEU A 183 4.86 -9.85 3.29
CA LEU A 183 3.42 -9.82 3.10
C LEU A 183 2.76 -11.12 3.57
N ASN A 184 3.27 -12.27 3.10
CA ASN A 184 2.77 -13.59 3.48
C ASN A 184 2.88 -13.82 4.99
N LYS A 185 4.03 -13.48 5.59
CA LYS A 185 4.23 -13.59 7.04
C LYS A 185 3.25 -12.71 7.82
N SER A 186 2.98 -11.49 7.35
CA SER A 186 2.02 -10.60 8.01
C SER A 186 0.59 -11.11 7.94
N LEU A 187 0.22 -11.72 6.81
CA LEU A 187 -1.09 -12.32 6.60
C LEU A 187 -1.28 -13.56 7.47
N ALA A 188 -0.31 -14.48 7.46
CA ALA A 188 -0.32 -15.69 8.28
C ALA A 188 -0.44 -15.34 9.78
N ASN A 189 0.38 -14.40 10.26
CA ASN A 189 0.31 -13.94 11.66
C ASN A 189 -1.02 -13.27 12.02
N TYR A 190 -1.69 -12.64 11.04
CA TYR A 190 -3.01 -12.07 11.28
C TYR A 190 -4.09 -13.15 11.34
N GLN A 191 -4.06 -14.11 10.40
CA GLN A 191 -4.97 -15.25 10.39
C GLN A 191 -4.84 -16.10 11.66
N GLN A 192 -3.61 -16.37 12.10
CA GLN A 192 -3.35 -17.09 13.34
C GLN A 192 -3.94 -16.37 14.55
N ARG A 193 -3.68 -15.06 14.69
CA ARG A 193 -4.24 -14.26 15.79
C ARG A 193 -5.77 -14.25 15.76
N ALA A 194 -6.37 -14.09 14.59
CA ALA A 194 -7.82 -14.14 14.44
C ALA A 194 -8.39 -15.51 14.84
N ALA A 195 -7.73 -16.61 14.43
CA ALA A 195 -8.12 -17.96 14.82
C ALA A 195 -8.01 -18.18 16.34
N ASP A 196 -6.93 -17.70 16.96
CA ASP A 196 -6.72 -17.81 18.40
C ASP A 196 -7.74 -16.96 19.18
N GLU A 197 -8.06 -15.75 18.70
CA GLU A 197 -9.13 -14.92 19.25
C GLU A 197 -10.48 -15.63 19.19
N LEU A 198 -10.83 -16.23 18.04
CA LEU A 198 -12.07 -17.01 17.90
C LEU A 198 -12.11 -18.23 18.83
N ARG A 199 -11.00 -18.97 18.94
CA ARG A 199 -10.88 -20.10 19.88
C ARG A 199 -11.03 -19.65 21.33
N ASN A 200 -10.47 -18.50 21.69
CA ASN A 200 -10.59 -17.94 23.03
C ASN A 200 -12.01 -17.47 23.35
N ILE A 201 -12.69 -16.83 22.39
CA ILE A 201 -14.09 -16.44 22.54
C ILE A 201 -14.97 -17.68 22.67
N SER A 202 -14.77 -18.69 21.83
CA SER A 202 -15.49 -19.96 21.88
C SER A 202 -15.46 -20.62 23.27
N LYS A 203 -14.29 -20.59 23.92
CA LYS A 203 -14.11 -21.16 25.27
C LYS A 203 -14.73 -20.33 26.40
N LYS A 204 -14.78 -19.00 26.25
CA LYS A 204 -15.18 -18.07 27.33
C LYS A 204 -16.64 -17.63 27.23
N ASP A 205 -17.11 -17.34 26.02
CA ASP A 205 -18.42 -16.78 25.75
C ASP A 205 -18.96 -17.25 24.39
N THR A 206 -19.74 -18.33 24.43
CA THR A 206 -20.40 -18.90 23.25
C THR A 206 -21.40 -17.92 22.62
N LYS A 207 -22.05 -17.04 23.40
CA LYS A 207 -23.01 -16.07 22.85
C LYS A 207 -22.30 -14.99 22.01
N ALA A 208 -21.15 -14.51 22.48
CA ALA A 208 -20.33 -13.58 21.72
C ALA A 208 -19.83 -14.19 20.41
N LEU A 209 -19.43 -15.47 20.42
CA LEU A 209 -19.05 -16.21 19.21
C LEU A 209 -20.20 -16.25 18.19
N TRP A 210 -21.40 -16.64 18.63
CA TRP A 210 -22.58 -16.70 17.76
C TRP A 210 -22.91 -15.35 17.14
N LYS A 211 -22.76 -14.26 17.89
CA LYS A 211 -22.93 -12.90 17.35
C LYS A 211 -21.93 -12.59 16.23
N ILE A 212 -20.66 -12.98 16.39
CA ILE A 212 -19.64 -12.80 15.35
C ILE A 212 -20.02 -13.62 14.10
N LEU A 213 -20.42 -14.88 14.26
CA LEU A 213 -20.80 -15.75 13.14
C LEU A 213 -22.04 -15.23 12.40
N ASN A 214 -23.07 -14.78 13.13
CA ASN A 214 -24.28 -14.22 12.52
C ASN A 214 -23.98 -12.93 11.75
N ASN A 215 -23.15 -12.05 12.30
CA ASN A 215 -22.73 -10.83 11.61
C ASN A 215 -21.97 -11.11 10.31
N LEU A 216 -21.21 -12.22 10.24
CA LEU A 216 -20.54 -12.63 9.00
C LEU A 216 -21.54 -13.07 7.93
N ASN A 217 -22.58 -13.81 8.32
CA ASN A 217 -23.64 -14.27 7.41
C ASN A 217 -24.52 -13.11 6.92
N ASP A 218 -24.79 -12.11 7.76
CA ASP A 218 -25.62 -10.96 7.39
C ASP A 218 -24.96 -10.04 6.35
N SER A 219 -23.63 -10.05 6.26
CA SER A 219 -22.88 -9.23 5.29
C SER A 219 -22.93 -9.74 3.84
N LYS A 220 -23.48 -10.94 3.61
CA LYS A 220 -23.50 -11.64 2.31
C LYS A 220 -24.88 -12.17 1.90
N LYS A 221 -25.99 -11.61 2.39
CA LYS A 221 -27.28 -11.80 1.73
C LYS A 221 -27.33 -10.98 0.42
N ASP A 222 -26.49 -11.34 -0.54
CA ASP A 222 -26.88 -11.21 -1.93
C ASP A 222 -28.06 -12.17 -2.12
N ASN A 223 -29.20 -11.68 -2.57
CA ASN A 223 -30.50 -12.39 -2.59
C ASN A 223 -30.56 -13.56 -3.60
N ASN A 224 -29.53 -14.40 -3.72
CA ASN A 224 -29.39 -15.39 -4.79
C ASN A 224 -28.74 -16.73 -4.38
N ASP A 225 -28.82 -17.13 -3.11
CA ASP A 225 -28.16 -18.36 -2.61
C ASP A 225 -29.05 -19.61 -2.54
N ASP A 226 -30.09 -19.70 -3.38
CA ASP A 226 -30.64 -21.02 -3.70
C ASP A 226 -29.76 -21.65 -4.80
N ILE A 227 -28.66 -22.28 -4.38
CA ILE A 227 -27.92 -23.20 -5.25
C ILE A 227 -28.93 -24.26 -5.70
N SER A 228 -29.33 -24.22 -6.97
CA SER A 228 -30.32 -25.16 -7.47
C SER A 228 -29.82 -26.59 -7.27
N LEU A 229 -30.70 -27.49 -6.84
CA LEU A 229 -30.39 -28.91 -6.64
C LEU A 229 -29.72 -29.53 -7.88
N LYS A 230 -30.06 -29.02 -9.06
CA LYS A 230 -29.47 -29.42 -10.36
C LYS A 230 -28.00 -29.04 -10.48
N ALA A 231 -27.62 -27.84 -10.07
CA ALA A 231 -26.21 -27.39 -10.08
C ALA A 231 -25.35 -28.23 -9.13
N LEU A 232 -25.94 -28.69 -8.01
CA LEU A 232 -25.29 -29.58 -7.07
C LEU A 232 -25.14 -30.99 -7.67
N TYR A 233 -26.21 -31.53 -8.28
CA TYR A 233 -26.17 -32.82 -8.98
C TYR A 233 -25.13 -32.85 -10.11
N ASP A 234 -25.08 -31.84 -10.96
CA ASP A 234 -24.15 -31.76 -12.09
C ASP A 234 -22.68 -31.76 -11.63
N HIS A 235 -22.38 -31.09 -10.50
CA HIS A 235 -21.05 -31.10 -9.91
C HIS A 235 -20.60 -32.50 -9.47
N PHE A 236 -21.47 -33.24 -8.75
CA PHE A 236 -21.15 -34.60 -8.32
C PHE A 236 -21.13 -35.60 -9.46
N LYS A 237 -21.90 -35.36 -10.52
CA LYS A 237 -21.87 -36.17 -11.74
C LYS A 237 -20.50 -36.10 -12.43
N ILE A 238 -19.95 -34.90 -12.58
CA ILE A 238 -18.61 -34.69 -13.19
C ILE A 238 -17.51 -35.38 -12.38
N LEU A 239 -17.57 -35.30 -11.04
CA LEU A 239 -16.58 -35.95 -10.17
C LEU A 239 -16.58 -37.47 -10.30
N ASN A 240 -17.75 -38.07 -10.55
CA ASN A 240 -17.86 -39.51 -10.75
C ASN A 240 -17.47 -39.95 -12.16
N GLU A 241 -17.57 -39.07 -13.16
CA GLU A 241 -17.16 -39.36 -14.55
C GLU A 241 -15.63 -39.34 -14.75
N THR A 242 -14.86 -38.67 -13.89
CA THR A 242 -13.40 -38.53 -14.04
C THR A 242 -12.56 -39.76 -13.67
N VAL A 243 -13.18 -40.88 -13.26
CA VAL A 243 -12.45 -42.07 -12.78
C VAL A 243 -12.15 -43.09 -13.89
N GLU A 244 -12.76 -42.99 -15.07
CA GLU A 244 -12.64 -44.03 -16.12
C GLU A 244 -11.86 -43.64 -17.38
N THR A 245 -11.20 -42.48 -17.44
CA THR A 245 -10.24 -42.23 -18.54
C THR A 245 -8.85 -42.69 -18.12
N GLU A 246 -8.65 -44.00 -18.21
CA GLU A 246 -7.36 -44.61 -18.52
C GLU A 246 -6.76 -43.90 -19.75
N ASN A 247 -5.72 -43.12 -19.51
CA ASN A 247 -4.65 -42.91 -20.47
C ASN A 247 -3.42 -42.53 -19.66
N ASP A 248 -2.62 -43.55 -19.40
CA ASP A 248 -1.20 -43.47 -19.09
C ASP A 248 -0.54 -42.46 -20.05
N PHE A 249 -0.30 -41.26 -19.53
CA PHE A 249 0.70 -40.36 -20.09
C PHE A 249 1.86 -40.38 -19.10
N GLU A 250 2.72 -41.40 -19.23
CA GLU A 250 4.12 -41.30 -18.81
C GLU A 250 4.71 -40.12 -19.57
N GLN A 251 4.67 -38.94 -18.95
CA GLN A 251 5.42 -37.79 -19.40
C GLN A 251 6.77 -37.88 -18.71
N ASP A 252 7.76 -38.39 -19.45
CA ASP A 252 9.18 -38.26 -19.13
C ASP A 252 9.48 -36.78 -18.89
N LEU A 253 9.50 -36.40 -17.61
CA LEU A 253 10.05 -35.13 -17.16
C LEU A 253 11.57 -35.30 -17.14
N GLU A 254 12.19 -34.98 -18.27
CA GLU A 254 13.62 -34.69 -18.35
C GLU A 254 13.95 -33.59 -17.33
N PHE A 255 14.48 -34.02 -16.19
CA PHE A 255 14.90 -33.18 -15.08
C PHE A 255 16.24 -32.54 -15.43
N ASP A 256 16.16 -31.43 -16.16
CA ASP A 256 17.34 -30.66 -16.52
C ASP A 256 17.84 -29.88 -15.28
N THR A 257 18.82 -30.50 -14.61
CA THR A 257 19.86 -29.91 -13.75
C THR A 257 19.47 -28.69 -12.89
N LEU A 258 18.64 -28.91 -11.86
CA LEU A 258 18.58 -28.04 -10.69
C LEU A 258 19.75 -28.34 -9.74
N SER A 259 20.83 -27.57 -9.96
CA SER A 259 21.82 -27.05 -8.99
C SER A 259 21.76 -27.59 -7.55
N ASP A 260 22.92 -28.08 -7.09
CA ASP A 260 23.34 -28.66 -5.80
C ASP A 260 22.84 -28.02 -4.47
N ASP A 261 21.95 -27.03 -4.50
CA ASP A 261 21.48 -26.30 -3.33
C ASP A 261 20.27 -26.94 -2.62
N VAL A 262 19.59 -27.92 -3.24
CA VAL A 262 18.41 -28.59 -2.64
C VAL A 262 18.81 -29.76 -1.73
N GLU A 263 19.91 -30.44 -2.03
CA GLU A 263 20.36 -31.61 -1.27
C GLU A 263 20.87 -31.25 0.14
N LEU A 264 21.31 -30.01 0.34
CA LEU A 264 21.71 -29.50 1.66
C LEU A 264 20.51 -29.26 2.60
N PHE A 265 19.30 -29.06 2.05
CA PHE A 265 18.11 -28.78 2.84
C PHE A 265 17.39 -30.07 3.30
N LEU A 266 17.52 -31.16 2.54
CA LEU A 266 16.92 -32.45 2.88
C LEU A 266 17.83 -33.35 3.73
N ASN A 267 19.16 -33.14 3.68
CA ASN A 267 20.13 -33.91 4.45
C ASN A 267 20.57 -33.25 5.77
N SER A 268 19.93 -32.16 6.19
CA SER A 268 20.13 -31.67 7.56
C SER A 268 19.46 -32.62 8.56
N PRO A 269 20.19 -33.17 9.57
CA PRO A 269 19.62 -34.00 10.60
C PRO A 269 18.53 -33.22 11.34
N CYS A 270 17.28 -33.65 11.19
CA CYS A 270 16.15 -33.08 11.90
C CYS A 270 16.19 -33.62 13.34
N GLU A 271 16.89 -32.92 14.23
CA GLU A 271 16.82 -33.20 15.66
C GLU A 271 15.43 -32.79 16.19
N CYS A 272 14.61 -33.82 16.43
CA CYS A 272 13.60 -33.92 17.49
C CYS A 272 12.57 -32.78 17.62
N ILE A 273 11.40 -32.93 16.96
CA ILE A 273 10.16 -32.26 17.39
C ILE A 273 9.11 -33.32 17.73
N GLU A 274 8.63 -33.25 18.97
CA GLU A 274 7.73 -34.18 19.65
C GLU A 274 6.44 -34.53 18.89
N TYR A 275 6.05 -35.81 19.01
CA TYR A 275 4.87 -36.50 18.46
C TYR A 275 3.48 -35.98 18.90
N LYS A 276 3.26 -34.66 18.98
CA LYS A 276 1.97 -34.08 19.42
C LYS A 276 0.98 -33.77 18.30
N HIS A 277 1.35 -33.86 17.02
CA HIS A 277 0.47 -33.51 15.91
C HIS A 277 -0.18 -34.68 15.16
N VAL A 278 0.27 -35.93 15.39
CA VAL A 278 -0.37 -37.09 14.76
C VAL A 278 -1.70 -37.44 15.44
N TYR A 279 -1.83 -37.20 16.75
CA TYR A 279 -3.06 -37.51 17.49
C TYR A 279 -4.24 -36.60 17.13
N THR A 280 -4.01 -35.34 16.75
CA THR A 280 -5.11 -34.44 16.37
C THR A 280 -5.79 -34.82 15.05
N CYS A 281 -5.05 -35.37 14.07
CA CYS A 281 -5.66 -35.81 12.82
C CYS A 281 -6.49 -37.08 12.96
N ILE A 282 -6.17 -37.96 13.92
CA ILE A 282 -6.93 -39.21 14.13
C ILE A 282 -8.28 -38.91 14.82
N TYR A 283 -8.32 -37.94 15.74
CA TYR A 283 -9.57 -37.57 16.43
C TYR A 283 -10.58 -36.88 15.51
N ASP A 284 -10.13 -36.07 14.55
CA ASP A 284 -11.05 -35.40 13.60
C ASP A 284 -11.67 -36.38 12.60
N VAL A 285 -10.97 -37.47 12.24
CA VAL A 285 -11.52 -38.52 11.36
C VAL A 285 -12.52 -39.40 12.10
N LEU A 286 -12.26 -39.74 13.38
CA LEU A 286 -13.17 -40.57 14.18
C LEU A 286 -14.46 -39.84 14.59
N LEU A 287 -14.42 -38.52 14.75
CA LEU A 287 -15.62 -37.73 15.05
C LEU A 287 -16.58 -37.68 13.84
N TYR A 288 -16.04 -37.68 12.61
CA TYR A 288 -16.83 -37.66 11.38
C TYR A 288 -17.52 -39.00 11.08
N THR A 289 -16.89 -40.13 11.44
CA THR A 289 -17.52 -41.45 11.27
C THR A 289 -18.66 -41.68 12.28
N TYR A 290 -18.53 -41.17 13.52
CA TYR A 290 -19.56 -41.38 14.55
C TYR A 290 -20.85 -40.56 14.33
N VAL A 291 -20.76 -39.41 13.65
CA VAL A 291 -21.94 -38.59 13.34
C VAL A 291 -22.76 -39.17 12.18
N SER A 292 -22.15 -40.01 11.32
CA SER A 292 -22.83 -40.63 10.17
C SER A 292 -23.60 -41.91 10.52
N GLU A 293 -23.42 -42.48 11.72
CA GLU A 293 -24.14 -43.69 12.15
C GLU A 293 -25.35 -43.41 13.06
N VAL A 294 -25.60 -42.14 13.42
CA VAL A 294 -26.64 -41.76 14.40
C VAL A 294 -27.76 -40.88 13.80
N TYR A 295 -27.76 -40.65 12.49
CA TYR A 295 -28.85 -39.95 11.79
C TYR A 295 -29.26 -40.64 10.50
#